data_AF-A0A356I919-F1
#
_entry.id   AF-A0A356I919-F1
#
_cell.length_a   1.000
_cell.length_b   1.000
_cell.length_c   1.000
_cell.angle_alpha   90.00
_cell.angle_beta   90.00
_cell.angle_gamma   90.00
#
_symmetry.space_group_name_H-M   'P 1'
#
loop_
_entity.id
_entity.type
_entity.pdbx_description
1 polymer ?
#
loop_
_entity_poly.entity_id
_entity_poly.type
_entity_poly.pdbx_seq_one_letter_code
_entity_poly.pdbx_strand_id
1 'polypeptide(L)'
;MEKKRTVNEFGHVEGEGLYRADFEHSSCGIGFVANLKGCKKHAVISDALGMLACMEHRGGTGFDVKSGDGAGILLQIPHALFADVCPKIGIELPAAGEYGVGMTFFPQDEQQQMACKKLIEHHLDIFGLPLLGYRVVPVDSSDLGRDSAETEPSIQQIFIGKPENISAEEFDRKLFVFRKYTERVANQEVDGIGSEGLNIISCSYKTINYKGQLITEQVPTYFLDLQNEITTSAIALVHSRFSTNTFPSWKLAQPFRYIAHNGEINTNKGNINWMRAREVLLTCSAFSRDELDMIFPICDLAASDSANLDMAIEMLVLSGRSLPHVLMMLIPEAWQNDKNMAKAKKDFYRYSSSLMEPWDGPASIVFTDGTQVGAVLDRNGLRPSRFYVTDNDKVIMASEVGVLEVEPKTVLKKGRLQPGKMFLIDFEKGKLISDEEIKKEV
;
A
#
# COMPACT_ATOMS: atom_id res chain seq x y z
N MET A 1 28.90 -16.31 27.96
CA MET A 1 28.08 -15.32 27.21
C MET A 1 27.11 -16.10 26.35
N GLU A 2 25.89 -16.33 26.82
CA GLU A 2 24.83 -16.83 25.94
C GLU A 2 24.61 -15.80 24.84
N LYS A 3 24.85 -16.17 23.58
CA LYS A 3 24.39 -15.38 22.44
C LYS A 3 22.87 -15.28 22.60
N LYS A 4 22.34 -14.06 22.77
CA LYS A 4 20.90 -13.81 22.63
C LYS A 4 20.47 -14.44 21.31
N ARG A 5 19.64 -15.48 21.39
CA ARG A 5 19.04 -16.13 20.23
C ARG A 5 18.17 -15.09 19.55
N THR A 6 18.54 -14.71 18.33
CA THR A 6 17.78 -13.77 17.51
C THR A 6 16.62 -14.57 16.93
N VAL A 7 15.42 -14.20 17.33
CA VAL A 7 14.20 -14.79 16.82
C VAL A 7 13.76 -13.92 15.64
N ASN A 8 13.54 -14.51 14.47
CA ASN A 8 13.02 -13.78 13.31
C ASN A 8 11.57 -13.33 13.57
N GLU A 9 10.99 -12.55 12.65
CA GLU A 9 9.60 -12.08 12.72
C GLU A 9 8.56 -13.22 12.81
N PHE A 10 8.98 -14.47 12.62
CA PHE A 10 8.15 -15.67 12.63
C PHE A 10 8.32 -16.52 13.90
N GLY A 11 8.98 -16.03 14.95
CA GLY A 11 9.13 -16.79 16.20
C GLY A 11 10.19 -17.90 16.16
N HIS A 12 10.99 -17.99 15.08
CA HIS A 12 12.05 -18.98 14.94
C HIS A 12 13.44 -18.42 15.22
N VAL A 13 14.31 -19.20 15.85
CA VAL A 13 15.72 -18.84 16.03
C VAL A 13 16.40 -18.83 14.66
N GLU A 14 16.92 -17.67 14.24
CA GLU A 14 17.68 -17.57 12.99
C GLU A 14 18.85 -18.58 12.99
N GLY A 15 18.88 -19.44 11.97
CA GLY A 15 19.96 -20.43 11.78
C GLY A 15 19.67 -21.86 12.28
N GLU A 16 18.48 -22.16 12.79
CA GLU A 16 18.03 -23.55 12.99
C GLU A 16 17.21 -24.04 11.79
N GLY A 17 17.79 -24.93 10.96
CA GLY A 17 17.16 -25.52 9.78
C GLY A 17 17.73 -25.06 8.43
N LEU A 18 17.17 -25.54 7.31
CA LEU A 18 17.58 -25.15 5.95
C LEU A 18 16.82 -23.94 5.41
N TYR A 19 15.73 -23.51 6.06
CA TYR A 19 14.95 -22.36 5.64
C TYR A 19 15.73 -21.06 5.86
N ARG A 20 15.69 -20.19 4.85
CA ARG A 20 16.21 -18.82 4.93
C ARG A 20 15.21 -17.90 4.24
N ALA A 21 14.65 -16.95 5.00
CA ALA A 21 13.76 -15.91 4.48
C ALA A 21 14.36 -15.13 3.30
N ASP A 22 15.70 -15.07 3.23
CA ASP A 22 16.46 -14.45 2.14
C ASP A 22 16.24 -15.05 0.74
N PHE A 23 15.69 -16.27 0.62
CA PHE A 23 15.49 -16.98 -0.65
C PHE A 23 14.01 -17.09 -1.05
N GLU A 24 13.14 -16.26 -0.49
CA GLU A 24 11.71 -16.28 -0.81
C GLU A 24 11.41 -15.71 -2.20
N HIS A 25 10.44 -16.31 -2.89
CA HIS A 25 9.98 -15.88 -4.20
C HIS A 25 8.46 -15.67 -4.21
N SER A 26 7.99 -14.65 -4.93
CA SER A 26 6.56 -14.33 -5.04
C SER A 26 6.06 -14.30 -6.49
N SER A 27 4.88 -14.89 -6.71
CA SER A 27 4.17 -14.94 -7.99
C SER A 27 2.75 -14.37 -7.88
N CYS A 28 2.63 -13.14 -7.37
CA CYS A 28 1.37 -12.49 -7.04
C CYS A 28 0.46 -12.17 -8.24
N GLY A 29 -0.83 -11.99 -7.96
CA GLY A 29 -1.79 -11.31 -8.82
C GLY A 29 -1.91 -9.84 -8.44
N ILE A 30 -1.91 -8.93 -9.42
CA ILE A 30 -2.11 -7.48 -9.19
C ILE A 30 -2.98 -6.88 -10.28
N GLY A 31 -3.70 -5.82 -9.91
CA GLY A 31 -4.43 -5.02 -10.88
C GLY A 31 -5.13 -3.83 -10.26
N PHE A 32 -5.79 -3.06 -11.11
CA PHE A 32 -6.72 -2.03 -10.68
C PHE A 32 -7.85 -1.83 -11.68
N VAL A 33 -8.96 -1.34 -11.15
CA VAL A 33 -10.04 -0.74 -11.92
C VAL A 33 -10.12 0.74 -11.56
N ALA A 34 -10.29 1.59 -12.56
CA ALA A 34 -10.45 3.02 -12.37
C ALA A 34 -11.48 3.60 -13.33
N ASN A 35 -12.11 4.70 -12.92
CA ASN A 35 -12.91 5.53 -13.81
C ASN A 35 -12.10 6.74 -14.28
N LEU A 36 -11.85 6.86 -15.59
CA LEU A 36 -10.99 7.89 -16.22
C LEU A 36 -11.39 9.33 -15.85
N LYS A 37 -12.66 9.57 -15.53
CA LYS A 37 -13.20 10.88 -15.16
C LYS A 37 -13.30 11.12 -13.66
N GLY A 38 -12.78 10.20 -12.85
CA GLY A 38 -12.82 10.30 -11.40
C GLY A 38 -14.22 10.07 -10.80
N CYS A 39 -15.18 9.53 -11.58
CA CYS A 39 -16.52 9.27 -11.07
C CYS A 39 -16.50 8.10 -10.08
N LYS A 40 -16.79 8.37 -8.81
CA LYS A 40 -16.87 7.35 -7.76
C LYS A 40 -18.13 6.51 -7.93
N LYS A 41 -17.96 5.19 -8.07
CA LYS A 41 -19.07 4.23 -8.21
C LYS A 41 -18.74 2.94 -7.49
N HIS A 42 -19.77 2.27 -6.95
CA HIS A 42 -19.60 0.94 -6.34
C HIS A 42 -19.12 -0.09 -7.37
N ALA A 43 -19.55 0.06 -8.64
CA ALA A 43 -19.13 -0.80 -9.75
C ALA A 43 -17.60 -0.91 -9.91
N VAL A 44 -16.84 0.15 -9.58
CA VAL A 44 -15.36 0.11 -9.64
C VAL A 44 -14.81 -0.88 -8.60
N ILE A 45 -15.44 -0.94 -7.42
CA ILE A 45 -15.07 -1.84 -6.33
C ILE A 45 -15.48 -3.27 -6.68
N SER A 46 -16.73 -3.49 -7.10
CA SER A 46 -17.21 -4.83 -7.46
C SER A 46 -16.43 -5.44 -8.63
N ASP A 47 -16.08 -4.62 -9.64
CA ASP A 47 -15.23 -5.05 -10.76
C ASP A 47 -13.82 -5.42 -10.27
N ALA A 48 -13.21 -4.62 -9.38
CA ALA A 48 -11.89 -4.93 -8.87
C ALA A 48 -11.88 -6.21 -8.00
N LEU A 49 -12.94 -6.45 -7.21
CA LEU A 49 -13.10 -7.68 -6.44
C LEU A 49 -13.34 -8.90 -7.34
N GLY A 50 -14.12 -8.75 -8.42
CA GLY A 50 -14.25 -9.78 -9.45
C GLY A 50 -12.92 -10.11 -10.14
N MET A 51 -12.14 -9.08 -10.47
CA MET A 51 -10.76 -9.24 -10.96
C MET A 51 -9.88 -9.98 -9.96
N LEU A 52 -9.96 -9.65 -8.68
CA LEU A 52 -9.18 -10.28 -7.62
C LEU A 52 -9.48 -11.78 -7.52
N ALA A 53 -10.77 -12.16 -7.53
CA ALA A 53 -11.20 -13.56 -7.53
C ALA A 53 -10.66 -14.35 -8.74
N CYS A 54 -10.60 -13.73 -9.92
CA CYS A 54 -10.00 -14.36 -11.11
C CYS A 54 -8.48 -14.58 -11.01
N MET A 55 -7.81 -14.09 -9.96
CA MET A 55 -6.37 -14.25 -9.75
C MET A 55 -6.03 -15.22 -8.60
N GLU A 56 -6.99 -16.00 -8.10
CA GLU A 56 -6.76 -17.01 -7.06
C GLU A 56 -5.70 -18.05 -7.48
N HIS A 57 -5.62 -18.41 -8.77
CA HIS A 57 -4.58 -19.33 -9.28
C HIS A 57 -3.16 -18.76 -9.21
N ARG A 58 -3.02 -17.46 -8.88
CA ARG A 58 -1.76 -16.78 -8.56
C ARG A 58 -1.60 -16.49 -7.07
N GLY A 59 -2.59 -16.80 -6.26
CA GLY A 59 -2.52 -16.73 -4.80
C GLY A 59 -1.87 -17.99 -4.24
N GLY A 60 -1.20 -17.83 -3.11
CA GLY A 60 -0.77 -18.98 -2.31
C GLY A 60 -1.85 -19.31 -1.29
N THR A 61 -2.16 -20.60 -1.18
CA THR A 61 -2.96 -21.16 -0.09
C THR A 61 -2.03 -21.91 0.85
N GLY A 62 -2.24 -21.75 2.15
CA GLY A 62 -1.54 -22.51 3.18
C GLY A 62 -1.91 -24.00 3.17
N PHE A 63 -1.50 -24.72 4.22
CA PHE A 63 -1.92 -26.11 4.40
C PHE A 63 -3.45 -26.23 4.51
N ASP A 64 -4.08 -25.27 5.18
CA ASP A 64 -5.52 -25.07 5.15
C ASP A 64 -5.89 -24.26 3.90
N VAL A 65 -6.74 -24.83 3.05
CA VAL A 65 -7.21 -24.21 1.80
C VAL A 65 -7.96 -22.89 2.00
N LYS A 66 -8.45 -22.64 3.23
CA LYS A 66 -9.09 -21.38 3.60
C LYS A 66 -8.15 -20.35 4.22
N SER A 67 -6.88 -20.72 4.45
CA SER A 67 -5.83 -19.82 4.90
C SER A 67 -5.04 -19.32 3.70
N GLY A 68 -5.29 -18.09 3.27
CA GLY A 68 -4.55 -17.46 2.17
C GLY A 68 -3.28 -16.74 2.64
N ASP A 69 -2.30 -16.61 1.75
CA ASP A 69 -1.06 -15.85 2.03
C ASP A 69 -1.27 -14.34 2.17
N GLY A 70 -2.41 -13.84 1.69
CA GLY A 70 -2.85 -12.47 1.86
C GLY A 70 -3.50 -11.89 0.60
N ALA A 71 -4.63 -11.23 0.77
CA ALA A 71 -5.34 -10.53 -0.28
C ALA A 71 -5.89 -9.20 0.24
N GLY A 72 -6.14 -8.26 -0.68
CA GLY A 72 -6.68 -6.97 -0.30
C GLY A 72 -7.02 -6.05 -1.44
N ILE A 73 -7.65 -4.94 -1.07
CA ILE A 73 -8.10 -3.86 -1.93
C ILE A 73 -7.79 -2.50 -1.30
N LEU A 74 -7.26 -1.58 -2.10
CA LEU A 74 -7.08 -0.17 -1.75
C LEU A 74 -8.12 0.65 -2.49
N LEU A 75 -8.80 1.52 -1.76
CA LEU A 75 -9.81 2.45 -2.26
C LEU A 75 -9.44 3.89 -1.94
N GLN A 76 -10.02 4.84 -2.66
CA GLN A 76 -10.20 6.18 -2.09
C GLN A 76 -11.13 6.10 -0.88
N ILE A 77 -10.98 7.01 0.09
CA ILE A 77 -11.85 7.09 1.27
C ILE A 77 -13.33 7.15 0.84
N PRO A 78 -14.15 6.15 1.24
CA PRO A 78 -15.57 6.09 0.89
C PRO A 78 -16.38 7.01 1.80
N HIS A 79 -16.24 8.33 1.61
CA HIS A 79 -16.89 9.33 2.47
C HIS A 79 -18.39 9.11 2.65
N ALA A 80 -19.10 8.70 1.59
CA ALA A 80 -20.54 8.41 1.67
C ALA A 80 -20.87 7.31 2.68
N LEU A 81 -20.06 6.24 2.74
CA LEU A 81 -20.21 5.17 3.74
C LEU A 81 -19.99 5.73 5.14
N PHE A 82 -18.88 6.44 5.35
CA PHE A 82 -18.52 6.98 6.67
C PHE A 82 -19.51 8.02 7.17
N ALA A 83 -20.02 8.90 6.29
CA ALA A 83 -21.07 9.84 6.64
C ALA A 83 -22.39 9.17 7.06
N ASP A 84 -22.69 7.96 6.55
CA ASP A 84 -23.86 7.17 6.97
C ASP A 84 -23.62 6.42 8.30
N VAL A 85 -22.44 5.80 8.49
CA VAL A 85 -22.21 4.89 9.63
C VAL A 85 -21.64 5.57 10.87
N CYS A 86 -20.83 6.63 10.73
CA CYS A 86 -20.17 7.30 11.87
C CYS A 86 -21.15 7.97 12.84
N PRO A 87 -22.18 8.71 12.39
CA PRO A 87 -23.14 9.34 13.32
C PRO A 87 -23.90 8.32 14.19
N LYS A 88 -24.13 7.10 13.67
CA LYS A 88 -24.83 6.02 14.38
C LYS A 88 -24.05 5.50 15.59
N ILE A 89 -22.75 5.78 15.65
CA ILE A 89 -21.85 5.41 16.75
C ILE A 89 -21.28 6.64 17.48
N GLY A 90 -21.88 7.82 17.29
CA GLY A 90 -21.51 9.05 17.99
C GLY A 90 -20.25 9.74 17.46
N ILE A 91 -19.82 9.44 16.24
CA ILE A 91 -18.69 10.13 15.59
C ILE A 91 -19.25 11.21 14.67
N GLU A 92 -18.94 12.47 14.97
CA GLU A 92 -19.23 13.60 14.09
C GLU A 92 -18.12 13.74 13.04
N LEU A 93 -18.48 13.61 11.77
CA LEU A 93 -17.53 13.61 10.67
C LEU A 93 -17.59 14.95 9.90
N PRO A 94 -16.46 15.64 9.67
CA PRO A 94 -16.43 16.81 8.82
C PRO A 94 -16.52 16.42 7.34
N ALA A 95 -16.47 17.42 6.45
CA ALA A 95 -16.52 17.20 5.01
C ALA A 95 -15.35 16.32 4.51
N ALA A 96 -15.54 15.65 3.37
CA ALA A 96 -14.46 14.91 2.71
C ALA A 96 -13.22 15.79 2.50
N GLY A 97 -12.04 15.29 2.90
CA GLY A 97 -10.77 16.03 2.85
C GLY A 97 -10.42 16.77 4.14
N GLU A 98 -11.37 16.97 5.05
CA GLU A 98 -11.16 17.59 6.37
C GLU A 98 -10.96 16.57 7.50
N TYR A 99 -10.80 15.29 7.15
CA TYR A 99 -10.44 14.22 8.08
C TYR A 99 -9.63 13.13 7.37
N GLY A 100 -8.84 12.40 8.15
CA GLY A 100 -8.12 11.20 7.78
C GLY A 100 -8.67 9.96 8.50
N VAL A 101 -8.35 8.79 7.96
CA VAL A 101 -8.73 7.50 8.54
C VAL A 101 -7.50 6.62 8.67
N GLY A 102 -7.21 6.21 9.90
CA GLY A 102 -6.26 5.15 10.23
C GLY A 102 -6.96 3.80 10.23
N MET A 103 -6.71 2.93 9.25
CA MET A 103 -7.11 1.53 9.32
C MET A 103 -6.05 0.78 10.13
N THR A 104 -6.45 0.21 11.26
CA THR A 104 -5.53 -0.29 12.28
C THR A 104 -5.90 -1.71 12.69
N PHE A 105 -4.89 -2.56 12.73
CA PHE A 105 -4.93 -3.86 13.37
C PHE A 105 -4.44 -3.70 14.80
N PHE A 106 -5.36 -3.92 15.74
CA PHE A 106 -5.05 -3.97 17.15
C PHE A 106 -4.86 -5.43 17.62
N PRO A 107 -4.14 -5.64 18.74
CA PRO A 107 -4.13 -6.93 19.42
C PRO A 107 -5.55 -7.39 19.77
N GLN A 108 -5.78 -8.71 19.88
CA GLN A 108 -7.08 -9.21 20.31
C GLN A 108 -7.36 -8.90 21.79
N ASP A 109 -6.35 -8.93 22.66
CA ASP A 109 -6.53 -8.70 24.10
C ASP A 109 -6.99 -7.26 24.39
N GLU A 110 -8.10 -7.12 25.13
CA GLU A 110 -8.73 -5.82 25.41
C GLU A 110 -7.84 -4.88 26.24
N GLN A 111 -6.99 -5.41 27.13
CA GLN A 111 -6.09 -4.58 27.94
C GLN A 111 -4.98 -4.00 27.06
N GLN A 112 -4.42 -4.80 26.18
CA GLN A 112 -3.47 -4.38 25.17
C GLN A 112 -4.08 -3.37 24.20
N GLN A 113 -5.33 -3.58 23.75
CA GLN A 113 -6.06 -2.59 22.95
C GLN A 113 -6.18 -1.25 23.68
N MET A 114 -6.56 -1.27 24.96
CA MET A 114 -6.69 -0.06 25.76
C MET A 114 -5.35 0.67 25.94
N ALA A 115 -4.26 -0.07 26.15
CA ALA A 115 -2.92 0.49 26.22
C ALA A 115 -2.50 1.15 24.88
N CYS A 116 -2.76 0.48 23.76
CA CYS A 116 -2.50 1.04 22.43
C CYS A 116 -3.32 2.31 22.18
N LYS A 117 -4.62 2.33 22.53
CA LYS A 117 -5.49 3.50 22.37
C LYS A 117 -5.02 4.70 23.18
N LYS A 118 -4.59 4.49 24.43
CA LYS A 118 -4.00 5.55 25.26
C LYS A 118 -2.76 6.16 24.62
N LEU A 119 -1.88 5.32 24.06
CA LEU A 119 -0.68 5.79 23.36
C LEU A 119 -1.04 6.55 22.08
N ILE A 120 -2.00 6.04 21.29
CA ILE A 120 -2.52 6.70 20.10
C ILE A 120 -3.07 8.09 20.46
N GLU A 121 -3.93 8.19 21.46
CA GLU A 121 -4.52 9.45 21.92
C GLU A 121 -3.44 10.43 22.37
N HIS A 122 -2.46 9.96 23.15
CA HIS A 122 -1.32 10.78 23.56
C HIS A 122 -0.52 11.33 22.37
N HIS A 123 -0.26 10.50 21.36
CA HIS A 123 0.46 10.94 20.18
C HIS A 123 -0.38 11.89 19.30
N LEU A 124 -1.68 11.63 19.14
CA LEU A 124 -2.59 12.53 18.45
C LEU A 124 -2.54 13.93 19.08
N ASP A 125 -2.53 14.02 20.42
CA ASP A 125 -2.36 15.29 21.14
C ASP A 125 -1.00 15.94 20.85
N ILE A 126 0.11 15.19 20.88
CA ILE A 126 1.47 15.70 20.55
C ILE A 126 1.50 16.29 19.13
N PHE A 127 0.90 15.62 18.16
CA PHE A 127 0.90 16.08 16.76
C PHE A 127 -0.14 17.18 16.48
N GLY A 128 -1.00 17.49 17.45
CA GLY A 128 -2.11 18.44 17.32
C GLY A 128 -3.17 17.95 16.34
N LEU A 129 -3.45 16.64 16.34
CA LEU A 129 -4.39 15.97 15.45
C LEU A 129 -5.67 15.60 16.23
N PRO A 130 -6.81 16.27 16.00
CA PRO A 130 -8.05 15.98 16.72
C PRO A 130 -8.53 14.53 16.51
N LEU A 131 -8.70 13.76 17.58
CA LEU A 131 -9.40 12.48 17.52
C LEU A 131 -10.91 12.71 17.38
N LEU A 132 -11.51 12.14 16.33
CA LEU A 132 -12.96 12.18 16.13
C LEU A 132 -13.65 10.92 16.70
N GLY A 133 -12.96 9.78 16.69
CA GLY A 133 -13.42 8.56 17.33
C GLY A 133 -12.88 7.28 16.70
N TYR A 134 -13.29 6.16 17.29
CA TYR A 134 -12.95 4.80 16.84
C TYR A 134 -14.18 4.07 16.33
N ARG A 135 -14.04 3.39 15.20
CA ARG A 135 -15.05 2.49 14.64
C ARG A 135 -14.50 1.09 14.52
N VAL A 136 -15.16 0.11 15.14
CA VAL A 136 -14.88 -1.30 14.86
C VAL A 136 -15.35 -1.60 13.44
N VAL A 137 -14.47 -2.19 12.61
CA VAL A 137 -14.82 -2.52 11.23
C VAL A 137 -15.73 -3.75 11.24
N PRO A 138 -16.90 -3.70 10.56
CA PRO A 138 -17.78 -4.85 10.49
C PRO A 138 -17.15 -5.93 9.62
N VAL A 139 -16.83 -7.08 10.23
CA VAL A 139 -16.22 -8.23 9.57
C VAL A 139 -17.02 -9.52 9.79
N ASP A 140 -16.88 -10.48 8.87
CA ASP A 140 -17.40 -11.85 9.01
C ASP A 140 -16.26 -12.87 9.00
N SER A 141 -15.85 -13.30 10.19
CA SER A 141 -14.76 -14.25 10.40
C SER A 141 -15.16 -15.72 10.21
N SER A 142 -16.42 -16.01 9.85
CA SER A 142 -16.96 -17.38 9.84
C SER A 142 -16.33 -18.30 8.78
N ASP A 143 -15.75 -17.71 7.71
CA ASP A 143 -15.12 -18.45 6.63
C ASP A 143 -13.58 -18.47 6.70
N LEU A 144 -12.98 -17.92 7.76
CA LEU A 144 -11.52 -17.92 7.91
C LEU A 144 -10.97 -19.34 8.08
N GLY A 145 -9.84 -19.60 7.43
CA GLY A 145 -9.00 -20.75 7.73
C GLY A 145 -8.41 -20.65 9.14
N ARG A 146 -7.97 -21.79 9.67
CA ARG A 146 -7.48 -21.91 11.05
C ARG A 146 -6.37 -20.91 11.37
N ASP A 147 -5.34 -20.85 10.53
CA ASP A 147 -4.16 -20.00 10.76
C ASP A 147 -4.52 -18.51 10.69
N SER A 148 -5.42 -18.15 9.75
CA SER A 148 -5.94 -16.80 9.63
C SER A 148 -6.77 -16.40 10.85
N ALA A 149 -7.62 -17.30 11.35
CA ALA A 149 -8.44 -17.07 12.54
C ALA A 149 -7.61 -16.98 13.84
N GLU A 150 -6.58 -17.82 14.00
CA GLU A 150 -5.70 -17.80 15.17
C GLU A 150 -4.90 -16.49 15.30
N THR A 151 -4.66 -15.80 14.17
CA THR A 151 -3.88 -14.55 14.12
C THR A 151 -4.72 -13.32 13.76
N GLU A 152 -6.05 -13.46 13.71
CA GLU A 152 -6.97 -12.39 13.31
C GLU A 152 -6.85 -11.18 14.25
N PRO A 153 -6.53 -9.97 13.76
CA PRO A 153 -6.45 -8.79 14.61
C PRO A 153 -7.83 -8.19 14.89
N SER A 154 -7.91 -7.37 15.94
CA SER A 154 -9.06 -6.49 16.14
C SER A 154 -8.98 -5.30 15.17
N ILE A 155 -9.77 -5.33 14.10
CA ILE A 155 -9.72 -4.31 13.03
C ILE A 155 -10.57 -3.11 13.41
N GLN A 156 -9.93 -1.95 13.56
CA GLN A 156 -10.62 -0.69 13.91
C GLN A 156 -10.11 0.46 13.04
N GLN A 157 -11.02 1.38 12.73
CA GLN A 157 -10.75 2.64 12.06
C GLN A 157 -10.65 3.77 13.08
N ILE A 158 -9.62 4.60 12.95
CA ILE A 158 -9.36 5.79 13.75
C ILE A 158 -9.68 7.00 12.88
N PHE A 159 -10.69 7.79 13.25
CA PHE A 159 -11.06 9.01 12.54
C PHE A 159 -10.32 10.20 13.15
N ILE A 160 -9.57 10.93 12.32
CA ILE A 160 -8.67 12.00 12.75
C ILE A 160 -9.06 13.27 12.00
N GLY A 161 -9.40 14.35 12.69
CA GLY A 161 -9.77 15.62 12.08
C GLY A 161 -8.55 16.37 11.53
N LYS A 162 -8.74 17.14 10.45
CA LYS A 162 -7.72 18.07 9.97
C LYS A 162 -7.77 19.35 10.80
N PRO A 163 -6.65 19.80 11.39
CA PRO A 163 -6.57 21.13 11.99
C PRO A 163 -6.90 22.25 11.00
N GLU A 164 -7.54 23.32 11.46
CA GLU A 164 -7.99 24.43 10.60
C GLU A 164 -6.82 25.16 9.90
N ASN A 165 -5.68 25.29 10.59
CA ASN A 165 -4.55 26.12 10.16
C ASN A 165 -3.50 25.39 9.32
N ILE A 166 -3.82 24.23 8.75
CA ILE A 166 -2.89 23.47 7.90
C ILE A 166 -3.53 23.09 6.56
N SER A 167 -2.69 23.00 5.54
CA SER A 167 -3.06 22.47 4.23
C SER A 167 -3.35 20.96 4.28
N ALA A 168 -4.06 20.44 3.28
CA ALA A 168 -4.31 19.00 3.16
C ALA A 168 -3.01 18.19 2.98
N GLU A 169 -1.99 18.77 2.33
CA GLU A 169 -0.68 18.12 2.18
C GLU A 169 0.08 18.04 3.50
N GLU A 170 0.10 19.13 4.30
CA GLU A 170 0.68 19.13 5.64
C GLU A 170 -0.05 18.15 6.57
N PHE A 171 -1.37 18.02 6.39
CA PHE A 171 -2.16 17.04 7.12
C PHE A 171 -1.75 15.60 6.79
N ASP A 172 -1.61 15.24 5.50
CA ASP A 172 -1.12 13.91 5.09
C ASP A 172 0.26 13.62 5.68
N ARG A 173 1.16 14.60 5.67
CA ARG A 173 2.51 14.47 6.26
C ARG A 173 2.42 14.21 7.77
N LYS A 174 1.59 14.96 8.49
CA LYS A 174 1.39 14.73 9.93
C LYS A 174 0.78 13.36 10.21
N LEU A 175 -0.20 12.90 9.42
CA LEU A 175 -0.76 11.55 9.54
C LEU A 175 0.30 10.47 9.32
N PHE A 176 1.20 10.66 8.35
CA PHE A 176 2.33 9.76 8.10
C PHE A 176 3.30 9.70 9.29
N VAL A 177 3.74 10.85 9.81
CA VAL A 177 4.66 10.90 10.95
C VAL A 177 3.99 10.28 12.18
N PHE A 178 2.74 10.68 12.48
CA PHE A 178 1.93 10.11 13.56
C PHE A 178 1.85 8.59 13.45
N ARG A 179 1.46 8.07 12.28
CA ARG A 179 1.29 6.64 12.04
C ARG A 179 2.58 5.89 12.33
N LYS A 180 3.68 6.33 11.71
CA LYS A 180 4.96 5.63 11.79
C LYS A 180 5.57 5.68 13.19
N TYR A 181 5.52 6.84 13.83
CA TYR A 181 6.01 7.01 15.19
C TYR A 181 5.19 6.19 16.18
N THR A 182 3.86 6.25 16.09
CA THR A 182 2.95 5.53 16.99
C THR A 182 3.08 4.02 16.87
N GLU A 183 3.13 3.49 15.64
CA GLU A 183 3.34 2.06 15.41
C GLU A 183 4.66 1.59 16.03
N ARG A 184 5.76 2.32 15.80
CA ARG A 184 7.08 1.98 16.35
C ARG A 184 7.09 2.00 17.88
N VAL A 185 6.58 3.07 18.49
CA VAL A 185 6.58 3.21 19.95
C VAL A 185 5.66 2.18 20.60
N ALA A 186 4.48 1.91 20.02
CA ALA A 186 3.55 0.91 20.53
C ALA A 186 4.21 -0.47 20.61
N ASN A 187 4.87 -0.90 19.53
CA ASN A 187 5.52 -2.21 19.45
C ASN A 187 6.80 -2.30 20.32
N GLN A 188 7.29 -1.18 20.86
CA GLN A 188 8.44 -1.12 21.77
C GLN A 188 8.04 -1.01 23.25
N GLU A 189 6.96 -0.29 23.55
CA GLU A 189 6.61 0.12 24.91
C GLU A 189 5.35 -0.56 25.47
N VAL A 190 4.45 -1.07 24.61
CA VAL A 190 3.26 -1.76 25.08
C VAL A 190 3.59 -3.22 25.38
N ASP A 191 3.47 -3.59 26.65
CA ASP A 191 3.82 -4.93 27.10
C ASP A 191 2.98 -6.03 26.45
N GLY A 192 3.66 -7.04 25.92
CA GLY A 192 3.05 -8.28 25.46
C GLY A 192 2.42 -8.26 24.07
N ILE A 193 2.48 -7.15 23.32
CA ILE A 193 1.93 -7.09 21.96
C ILE A 193 2.93 -7.54 20.88
N GLY A 194 4.24 -7.43 21.15
CA GLY A 194 5.30 -7.81 20.22
C GLY A 194 5.30 -6.98 18.92
N SER A 195 6.04 -7.45 17.90
CA SER A 195 6.17 -6.77 16.61
C SER A 195 4.95 -6.90 15.68
N GLU A 196 4.06 -7.86 15.96
CA GLU A 196 2.78 -8.03 15.24
C GLU A 196 1.61 -7.33 15.95
N GLY A 197 1.87 -6.64 17.05
CA GLY A 197 0.87 -6.11 17.97
C GLY A 197 -0.03 -5.03 17.36
N LEU A 198 0.49 -3.81 17.25
CA LEU A 198 -0.23 -2.68 16.66
C LEU A 198 0.31 -2.43 15.25
N ASN A 199 -0.55 -2.47 14.24
CA ASN A 199 -0.19 -2.15 12.86
C ASN A 199 -1.20 -1.18 12.25
N ILE A 200 -0.75 0.02 11.87
CA ILE A 200 -1.61 0.99 11.18
C ILE A 200 -1.37 0.84 9.67
N ILE A 201 -2.19 0.00 9.03
CA ILE A 201 -1.97 -0.45 7.65
C ILE A 201 -2.21 0.65 6.61
N SER A 202 -3.02 1.66 6.91
CA SER A 202 -3.14 2.90 6.14
C SER A 202 -3.55 4.03 7.07
N CYS A 203 -3.03 5.24 6.88
CA CYS A 203 -3.44 6.43 7.61
C CYS A 203 -3.34 7.63 6.66
N SER A 204 -4.46 8.01 6.06
CA SER A 204 -4.50 9.08 5.05
C SER A 204 -5.88 9.75 5.03
N TYR A 205 -5.98 10.91 4.39
CA TYR A 205 -7.24 11.57 4.04
C TYR A 205 -7.72 11.24 2.61
N LYS A 206 -6.92 10.51 1.82
CA LYS A 206 -7.23 10.17 0.42
C LYS A 206 -7.58 8.71 0.21
N THR A 207 -6.83 7.80 0.83
CA THR A 207 -6.92 6.36 0.56
C THR A 207 -7.12 5.53 1.83
N ILE A 208 -7.66 4.33 1.67
CA ILE A 208 -7.85 3.35 2.75
C ILE A 208 -7.65 1.93 2.22
N ASN A 209 -7.02 1.07 3.03
CA ASN A 209 -6.79 -0.34 2.71
C ASN A 209 -7.76 -1.27 3.44
N TYR A 210 -8.32 -2.23 2.72
CA TYR A 210 -9.02 -3.40 3.25
C TYR A 210 -8.25 -4.65 2.82
N LYS A 211 -7.44 -5.19 3.72
CA LYS A 211 -6.56 -6.32 3.42
C LYS A 211 -6.45 -7.24 4.62
N GLY A 212 -6.02 -8.47 4.40
CA GLY A 212 -5.80 -9.41 5.48
C GLY A 212 -5.22 -10.72 4.99
N GLN A 213 -5.07 -11.66 5.92
CA GLN A 213 -4.64 -13.02 5.63
C GLN A 213 -5.81 -13.84 5.07
N LEU A 214 -6.20 -13.49 3.85
CA LEU A 214 -7.40 -13.97 3.17
C LEU A 214 -7.02 -14.57 1.82
N ILE A 215 -7.80 -15.55 1.34
CA ILE A 215 -7.84 -15.87 -0.09
C ILE A 215 -8.61 -14.79 -0.86
N THR A 216 -8.49 -14.76 -2.18
CA THR A 216 -9.04 -13.65 -3.00
C THR A 216 -10.55 -13.52 -2.90
N GLU A 217 -11.27 -14.64 -2.86
CA GLU A 217 -12.74 -14.69 -2.77
C GLU A 217 -13.27 -14.25 -1.40
N GLN A 218 -12.44 -14.31 -0.35
CA GLN A 218 -12.85 -13.94 1.02
C GLN A 218 -12.85 -12.43 1.25
N VAL A 219 -12.10 -11.63 0.48
CA VAL A 219 -12.05 -10.17 0.67
C VAL A 219 -13.45 -9.51 0.67
N PRO A 220 -14.33 -9.74 -0.32
CA PRO A 220 -15.68 -9.17 -0.32
C PRO A 220 -16.59 -9.70 0.80
N THR A 221 -16.41 -10.96 1.23
CA THR A 221 -17.28 -11.58 2.24
C THR A 221 -16.85 -11.23 3.67
N TYR A 222 -15.54 -11.17 3.90
CA TYR A 222 -14.94 -10.80 5.18
C TYR A 222 -15.19 -9.34 5.55
N PHE A 223 -14.95 -8.39 4.64
CA PHE A 223 -15.18 -6.96 4.92
C PHE A 223 -16.57 -6.50 4.49
N LEU A 224 -17.51 -6.41 5.44
CA LEU A 224 -18.92 -6.10 5.14
C LEU A 224 -19.13 -4.70 4.55
N ASP A 225 -18.21 -3.77 4.81
CA ASP A 225 -18.19 -2.44 4.17
C ASP A 225 -18.15 -2.53 2.64
N LEU A 226 -17.46 -3.55 2.08
CA LEU A 226 -17.29 -3.72 0.64
C LEU A 226 -18.55 -4.23 -0.06
N GLN A 227 -19.52 -4.75 0.68
CA GLN A 227 -20.81 -5.20 0.14
C GLN A 227 -21.86 -4.08 0.11
N ASN A 228 -21.61 -2.98 0.83
CA ASN A 228 -22.53 -1.86 0.89
C ASN A 228 -22.41 -1.01 -0.39
N GLU A 229 -23.50 -0.87 -1.15
CA GLU A 229 -23.53 -0.08 -2.38
C GLU A 229 -23.23 1.42 -2.19
N ILE A 230 -23.36 1.94 -0.95
CA ILE A 230 -22.98 3.31 -0.58
C ILE A 230 -21.44 3.48 -0.62
N THR A 231 -20.70 2.38 -0.44
CA THR A 231 -19.24 2.37 -0.58
C THR A 231 -18.88 2.58 -2.03
N THR A 232 -18.29 3.74 -2.33
CA THR A 232 -17.96 4.15 -3.70
C THR A 232 -16.52 4.63 -3.80
N SER A 233 -15.89 4.33 -4.93
CA SER A 233 -14.54 4.79 -5.22
C SER A 233 -14.36 5.02 -6.73
N ALA A 234 -13.46 5.90 -7.12
CA ALA A 234 -13.05 6.03 -8.53
C ALA A 234 -11.85 5.15 -8.86
N ILE A 235 -11.18 4.60 -7.84
CA ILE A 235 -9.99 3.75 -7.92
C ILE A 235 -10.22 2.55 -7.02
N ALA A 236 -9.93 1.35 -7.52
CA ALA A 236 -9.84 0.14 -6.72
C ALA A 236 -8.61 -0.66 -7.16
N LEU A 237 -7.65 -0.79 -6.26
CA LEU A 237 -6.35 -1.42 -6.49
C LEU A 237 -6.33 -2.75 -5.73
N VAL A 238 -6.04 -3.87 -6.39
CA VAL A 238 -6.14 -5.19 -5.78
C VAL A 238 -4.84 -5.96 -5.87
N HIS A 239 -4.61 -6.82 -4.88
CA HIS A 239 -3.46 -7.70 -4.83
C HIS A 239 -3.83 -9.06 -4.22
N SER A 240 -3.30 -10.12 -4.81
CA SER A 240 -3.27 -11.48 -4.27
C SER A 240 -1.83 -11.92 -4.09
N ARG A 241 -1.46 -12.30 -2.86
CA ARG A 241 -0.09 -12.67 -2.50
C ARG A 241 0.14 -14.16 -2.74
N PHE A 242 1.33 -14.47 -3.24
CA PHE A 242 1.90 -15.82 -3.19
C PHE A 242 3.23 -15.72 -2.48
N SER A 243 3.38 -16.45 -1.39
CA SER A 243 4.60 -16.56 -0.63
C SER A 243 5.10 -17.99 -0.65
N THR A 244 6.42 -18.15 -0.65
CA THR A 244 7.06 -19.44 -0.40
C THR A 244 7.19 -19.75 1.09
N ASN A 245 6.60 -18.94 1.97
CA ASN A 245 6.55 -19.19 3.40
C ASN A 245 5.35 -20.06 3.78
N THR A 246 5.47 -20.82 4.88
CA THR A 246 4.36 -21.56 5.48
C THR A 246 3.69 -20.78 6.62
N PHE A 247 4.08 -19.51 6.81
CA PHE A 247 3.65 -18.66 7.93
C PHE A 247 3.09 -17.34 7.40
N PRO A 248 1.83 -17.34 6.97
CA PRO A 248 1.12 -16.15 6.53
C PRO A 248 0.93 -15.14 7.69
N SER A 249 0.89 -13.85 7.36
CA SER A 249 0.66 -12.76 8.33
C SER A 249 -0.24 -11.67 7.74
N TRP A 250 -1.21 -11.21 8.54
CA TRP A 250 -2.17 -10.18 8.18
C TRP A 250 -1.53 -8.87 7.71
N LYS A 251 -0.45 -8.42 8.36
CA LYS A 251 0.19 -7.13 8.03
C LYS A 251 0.92 -7.17 6.67
N LEU A 252 1.41 -8.35 6.28
CA LEU A 252 2.20 -8.56 5.06
C LEU A 252 1.33 -8.68 3.80
N ALA A 253 0.01 -8.84 3.95
CA ALA A 253 -0.93 -8.72 2.85
C ALA A 253 -0.79 -7.36 2.16
N GLN A 254 -1.11 -7.31 0.88
CA GLN A 254 -1.08 -6.11 0.04
C GLN A 254 -2.50 -5.76 -0.44
N PRO A 255 -2.77 -4.52 -0.89
CA PRO A 255 -1.84 -3.41 -1.14
C PRO A 255 -1.14 -2.83 0.09
N PHE A 256 -0.02 -2.14 -0.15
CA PHE A 256 0.57 -1.19 0.80
C PHE A 256 -0.05 0.19 0.61
N ARG A 257 0.60 1.27 1.04
CA ARG A 257 -0.06 2.59 1.14
C ARG A 257 -0.10 3.32 -0.19
N TYR A 258 0.93 3.13 -1.01
CA TYR A 258 1.03 3.68 -2.35
C TYR A 258 1.05 2.60 -3.43
N ILE A 259 1.51 1.38 -3.12
CA ILE A 259 1.76 0.35 -4.13
C ILE A 259 1.12 -1.02 -3.85
N ALA A 260 0.87 -1.74 -4.94
CA ALA A 260 0.78 -3.19 -4.98
C ALA A 260 1.86 -3.73 -5.93
N HIS A 261 2.68 -4.65 -5.45
CA HIS A 261 3.87 -5.14 -6.13
C HIS A 261 3.78 -6.63 -6.44
N ASN A 262 3.83 -6.97 -7.74
CA ASN A 262 4.08 -8.33 -8.19
C ASN A 262 5.53 -8.41 -8.67
N GLY A 263 6.35 -9.10 -7.89
CA GLY A 263 7.77 -9.12 -8.15
C GLY A 263 8.60 -9.48 -6.94
N GLU A 264 9.88 -9.18 -7.05
CA GLU A 264 10.87 -9.33 -6.00
C GLU A 264 11.98 -8.29 -6.21
N ILE A 265 12.32 -7.52 -5.18
CA ILE A 265 13.43 -6.57 -5.23
C ILE A 265 14.71 -7.29 -4.76
N ASN A 266 15.45 -7.85 -5.71
CA ASN A 266 16.68 -8.62 -5.42
C ASN A 266 17.84 -7.77 -4.88
N THR A 267 17.70 -6.44 -4.91
CA THR A 267 18.66 -5.47 -4.36
C THR A 267 18.27 -4.98 -2.95
N ASN A 268 17.17 -5.46 -2.37
CA ASN A 268 16.53 -4.89 -1.18
C ASN A 268 17.50 -4.62 -0.02
N LYS A 269 18.34 -5.59 0.36
CA LYS A 269 19.32 -5.40 1.46
C LYS A 269 20.29 -4.24 1.22
N GLY A 270 20.76 -4.09 -0.02
CA GLY A 270 21.62 -2.98 -0.42
C GLY A 270 20.88 -1.65 -0.28
N ASN A 271 19.65 -1.60 -0.78
CA ASN A 271 18.81 -0.40 -0.75
C ASN A 271 18.48 0.03 0.68
N ILE A 272 18.13 -0.90 1.57
CA ILE A 272 17.87 -0.60 2.99
C ILE A 272 19.13 -0.01 3.66
N ASN A 273 20.31 -0.60 3.41
CA ASN A 273 21.57 -0.11 3.98
C ASN A 273 21.91 1.30 3.47
N TRP A 274 21.70 1.58 2.18
CA TRP A 274 21.92 2.90 1.61
C TRP A 274 20.93 3.93 2.14
N MET A 275 19.64 3.58 2.25
CA MET A 275 18.64 4.42 2.89
C MET A 275 19.05 4.77 4.33
N ARG A 276 19.46 3.77 5.11
CA ARG A 276 19.93 3.96 6.49
C ARG A 276 21.17 4.85 6.58
N ALA A 277 22.12 4.70 5.66
CA ALA A 277 23.28 5.58 5.60
C ALA A 277 22.89 7.04 5.26
N ARG A 278 21.81 7.24 4.48
CA ARG A 278 21.30 8.57 4.11
C ARG A 278 20.55 9.25 5.25
N GLU A 279 19.91 8.52 6.15
CA GLU A 279 19.12 9.08 7.27
C GLU A 279 19.87 10.16 8.07
N VAL A 280 21.16 9.95 8.31
CA VAL A 280 22.02 10.90 9.06
C VAL A 280 22.20 12.24 8.33
N LEU A 281 22.15 12.22 6.99
CA LEU A 281 22.36 13.39 6.13
C LEU A 281 21.05 13.98 5.60
N LEU A 282 19.91 13.34 5.87
CA LEU A 282 18.63 13.79 5.36
C LEU A 282 18.27 15.16 5.93
N THR A 283 17.98 16.07 5.00
CA THR A 283 17.41 17.38 5.25
C THR A 283 16.23 17.55 4.30
N CYS A 284 15.14 18.12 4.80
CA CYS A 284 13.91 18.29 4.04
C CYS A 284 13.24 19.59 4.46
N SER A 285 12.62 20.30 3.51
CA SER A 285 11.77 21.45 3.81
C SER A 285 10.37 21.04 4.26
N ALA A 286 9.93 19.84 3.89
CA ALA A 286 8.59 19.33 4.18
C ALA A 286 8.48 18.65 5.55
N PHE A 287 9.61 18.22 6.13
CA PHE A 287 9.69 17.64 7.47
C PHE A 287 10.69 18.42 8.31
N SER A 288 10.29 18.77 9.52
CA SER A 288 11.21 19.27 10.54
C SER A 288 12.23 18.21 10.95
N ARG A 289 13.30 18.63 11.63
CA ARG A 289 14.32 17.67 12.09
C ARG A 289 13.74 16.65 13.08
N ASP A 290 12.89 17.12 14.00
CA ASP A 290 12.24 16.26 14.98
C ASP A 290 11.31 15.24 14.32
N GLU A 291 10.54 15.64 13.30
CA GLU A 291 9.70 14.72 12.52
C GLU A 291 10.53 13.67 11.77
N LEU A 292 11.68 14.07 11.20
CA LEU A 292 12.61 13.13 10.57
C LEU A 292 13.12 12.09 11.59
N ASP A 293 13.55 12.53 12.77
CA ASP A 293 14.03 11.65 13.83
C ASP A 293 12.91 10.72 14.35
N MET A 294 11.64 11.14 14.30
CA MET A 294 10.48 10.32 14.64
C MET A 294 10.20 9.21 13.61
N ILE A 295 10.39 9.48 12.31
CA ILE A 295 10.12 8.51 11.23
C ILE A 295 11.29 7.55 10.96
N PHE A 296 12.43 7.72 11.62
CA PHE A 296 13.56 6.80 11.51
C PHE A 296 13.37 5.53 12.36
N PRO A 297 13.85 4.36 11.87
CA PRO A 297 14.43 4.14 10.53
C PRO A 297 13.36 4.20 9.42
N ILE A 298 13.73 4.63 8.21
CA ILE A 298 12.81 4.73 7.07
C ILE A 298 12.35 3.34 6.63
N CYS A 299 13.32 2.46 6.42
CA CYS A 299 13.13 1.08 6.01
C CYS A 299 13.35 0.15 7.21
N ASP A 300 12.75 -1.04 7.16
CA ASP A 300 12.88 -2.06 8.20
C ASP A 300 13.42 -3.36 7.58
N LEU A 301 14.50 -3.87 8.17
CA LEU A 301 15.10 -5.14 7.75
C LEU A 301 14.19 -6.34 7.97
N ALA A 302 13.25 -6.24 8.92
CA ALA A 302 12.24 -7.28 9.14
C ALA A 302 11.10 -7.19 8.13
N ALA A 303 10.86 -6.04 7.50
CA ALA A 303 9.74 -5.91 6.56
C ALA A 303 10.06 -6.57 5.19
N SER A 304 9.02 -7.00 4.49
CA SER A 304 9.14 -7.47 3.11
C SER A 304 9.79 -6.42 2.19
N ASP A 305 10.38 -6.88 1.10
CA ASP A 305 10.98 -6.04 0.06
C ASP A 305 10.00 -4.97 -0.48
N SER A 306 8.76 -5.38 -0.67
CA SER A 306 7.66 -4.60 -1.20
C SER A 306 7.18 -3.54 -0.20
N ALA A 307 7.16 -3.89 1.10
CA ALA A 307 6.88 -2.94 2.17
C ALA A 307 8.00 -1.88 2.27
N ASN A 308 9.26 -2.29 2.16
CA ASN A 308 10.40 -1.37 2.16
C ASN A 308 10.37 -0.39 0.98
N LEU A 309 10.01 -0.89 -0.21
CA LEU A 309 9.83 -0.04 -1.38
C LEU A 309 8.68 0.97 -1.16
N ASP A 310 7.54 0.54 -0.62
CA ASP A 310 6.41 1.43 -0.28
C ASP A 310 6.82 2.51 0.72
N MET A 311 7.56 2.15 1.78
CA MET A 311 8.04 3.09 2.79
C MET A 311 9.00 4.14 2.20
N ALA A 312 9.88 3.74 1.29
CA ALA A 312 10.76 4.66 0.57
C ALA A 312 9.95 5.59 -0.36
N ILE A 313 8.97 5.05 -1.08
CA ILE A 313 8.07 5.83 -1.95
C ILE A 313 7.30 6.86 -1.13
N GLU A 314 6.65 6.43 -0.06
CA GLU A 314 5.81 7.27 0.79
C GLU A 314 6.60 8.45 1.38
N MET A 315 7.80 8.20 1.92
CA MET A 315 8.66 9.27 2.45
C MET A 315 9.04 10.27 1.34
N LEU A 316 9.47 9.78 0.18
CA LEU A 316 9.90 10.63 -0.92
C LEU A 316 8.76 11.45 -1.54
N VAL A 317 7.56 10.87 -1.64
CA VAL A 317 6.37 11.59 -2.11
C VAL A 317 5.99 12.69 -1.12
N LEU A 318 5.87 12.33 0.15
CA LEU A 318 5.51 13.28 1.20
C LEU A 318 6.59 14.35 1.43
N SER A 319 7.83 14.10 1.01
CA SER A 319 8.92 15.10 0.97
C SER A 319 8.75 16.17 -0.14
N GLY A 320 7.75 16.03 -1.02
CA GLY A 320 7.39 17.03 -2.03
C GLY A 320 7.65 16.63 -3.48
N ARG A 321 8.01 15.37 -3.77
CA ARG A 321 8.14 14.87 -5.15
C ARG A 321 6.83 14.25 -5.62
N SER A 322 6.50 14.38 -6.90
CA SER A 322 5.37 13.66 -7.47
C SER A 322 5.62 12.15 -7.47
N LEU A 323 4.56 11.35 -7.36
CA LEU A 323 4.66 9.89 -7.37
C LEU A 323 5.38 9.36 -8.64
N PRO A 324 5.11 9.87 -9.87
CA PRO A 324 5.89 9.48 -11.04
C PRO A 324 7.38 9.80 -10.94
N HIS A 325 7.76 10.96 -10.38
CA HIS A 325 9.17 11.32 -10.18
C HIS A 325 9.85 10.31 -9.26
N VAL A 326 9.22 9.99 -8.13
CA VAL A 326 9.76 9.02 -7.15
C VAL A 326 9.94 7.64 -7.78
N LEU A 327 8.96 7.17 -8.54
CA LEU A 327 9.05 5.89 -9.25
C LEU A 327 10.15 5.90 -10.32
N MET A 328 10.35 7.00 -11.03
CA MET A 328 11.47 7.14 -11.98
C MET A 328 12.84 7.14 -11.28
N MET A 329 12.93 7.64 -10.05
CA MET A 329 14.17 7.59 -9.25
C MET A 329 14.47 6.18 -8.76
N LEU A 330 13.47 5.49 -8.18
CA LEU A 330 13.64 4.18 -7.56
C LEU A 330 13.69 3.05 -8.61
N ILE A 331 12.93 3.16 -9.69
CA ILE A 331 12.79 2.11 -10.73
C ILE A 331 13.09 2.72 -12.11
N PRO A 332 14.33 3.17 -12.36
CA PRO A 332 14.67 3.83 -13.60
C PRO A 332 14.76 2.85 -14.78
N GLU A 333 14.39 3.33 -15.98
CA GLU A 333 14.62 2.66 -17.27
C GLU A 333 16.09 2.30 -17.47
N ALA A 334 16.36 1.33 -18.35
CA ALA A 334 17.72 1.06 -18.83
C ALA A 334 18.23 2.22 -19.71
N TRP A 335 18.86 3.23 -19.11
CA TRP A 335 19.15 4.52 -19.76
C TRP A 335 20.59 4.69 -20.24
N GLN A 336 21.56 3.99 -19.65
CA GLN A 336 23.00 4.27 -19.83
C GLN A 336 23.43 4.13 -21.29
N ASN A 337 23.05 3.03 -21.93
CA ASN A 337 23.43 2.68 -23.30
C ASN A 337 22.34 2.96 -24.34
N ASP A 338 21.21 3.55 -23.93
CA ASP A 338 20.15 3.94 -24.86
C ASP A 338 20.61 5.16 -25.69
N LYS A 339 20.66 4.97 -27.02
CA LYS A 339 21.01 5.99 -28.01
C LYS A 339 19.78 6.76 -28.53
N ASN A 340 18.59 6.21 -28.34
CA ASN A 340 17.33 6.78 -28.79
C ASN A 340 16.63 7.60 -27.70
N MET A 341 17.06 7.46 -26.43
CA MET A 341 16.55 8.25 -25.32
C MET A 341 16.87 9.74 -25.49
N ALA A 342 15.85 10.58 -25.32
CA ALA A 342 15.99 12.02 -25.33
C ALA A 342 17.01 12.49 -24.27
N LYS A 343 17.84 13.49 -24.62
CA LYS A 343 18.92 13.98 -23.77
C LYS A 343 18.45 14.39 -22.37
N ALA A 344 17.36 15.15 -22.27
CA ALA A 344 16.82 15.61 -20.98
C ALA A 344 16.48 14.44 -20.04
N LYS A 345 15.82 13.40 -20.54
CA LYS A 345 15.50 12.18 -19.79
C LYS A 345 16.75 11.40 -19.38
N LYS A 346 17.75 11.32 -20.26
CA LYS A 346 19.03 10.69 -19.96
C LYS A 346 19.81 11.44 -18.87
N ASP A 347 19.76 12.78 -18.91
CA ASP A 347 20.38 13.65 -17.91
C ASP A 347 19.65 13.55 -16.55
N PHE A 348 18.31 13.45 -16.55
CA PHE A 348 17.51 13.17 -15.36
C PHE A 348 17.94 11.85 -14.70
N TYR A 349 18.04 10.75 -15.46
CA TYR A 349 18.44 9.47 -14.89
C TYR A 349 19.89 9.45 -14.42
N ARG A 350 20.79 10.12 -15.15
CA ARG A 350 22.18 10.31 -14.70
C ARG A 350 22.24 11.04 -13.36
N TYR A 351 21.48 12.13 -13.23
CA TYR A 351 21.39 12.88 -11.98
C TYR A 351 20.81 12.02 -10.85
N SER A 352 19.66 11.37 -11.09
CA SER A 352 18.99 10.51 -10.11
C SER A 352 19.88 9.36 -9.64
N SER A 353 20.66 8.75 -10.54
CA SER A 353 21.59 7.67 -10.21
C SER A 353 22.74 8.06 -9.27
N SER A 354 23.02 9.36 -9.14
CA SER A 354 23.99 9.87 -8.16
C SER A 354 23.40 10.04 -6.75
N LEU A 355 22.06 10.05 -6.64
CA LEU A 355 21.32 10.25 -5.40
C LEU A 355 20.72 8.94 -4.87
N MET A 356 20.20 8.11 -5.76
CA MET A 356 19.43 6.91 -5.44
C MET A 356 19.86 5.75 -6.33
N GLU A 357 20.28 4.66 -5.70
CA GLU A 357 20.49 3.40 -6.36
C GLU A 357 19.15 2.76 -6.79
N PRO A 358 19.10 2.06 -7.94
CA PRO A 358 17.88 1.40 -8.38
C PRO A 358 17.42 0.32 -7.40
N TRP A 359 16.13 0.32 -7.09
CA TRP A 359 15.44 -0.78 -6.45
C TRP A 359 15.09 -1.80 -7.53
N ASP A 360 16.11 -2.59 -7.88
CA ASP A 360 16.09 -3.51 -9.02
C ASP A 360 15.55 -4.90 -8.64
N GLY A 361 15.08 -5.61 -9.66
CA GLY A 361 14.42 -6.91 -9.58
C GLY A 361 13.20 -7.00 -10.50
N PRO A 362 12.65 -8.20 -10.74
CA PRO A 362 11.39 -8.33 -11.48
C PRO A 362 10.29 -7.55 -10.77
N ALA A 363 9.67 -6.58 -11.43
CA ALA A 363 8.63 -5.78 -10.79
C ALA A 363 7.56 -5.35 -11.79
N SER A 364 6.31 -5.66 -11.46
CA SER A 364 5.15 -4.93 -11.96
C SER A 364 4.51 -4.27 -10.75
N ILE A 365 4.43 -2.95 -10.77
CA ILE A 365 3.90 -2.18 -9.66
C ILE A 365 2.67 -1.45 -10.15
N VAL A 366 1.57 -1.64 -9.42
CA VAL A 366 0.41 -0.76 -9.50
C VAL A 366 0.54 0.25 -8.37
N PHE A 367 0.26 1.51 -8.63
CA PHE A 367 0.45 2.57 -7.65
C PHE A 367 -0.66 3.62 -7.68
N THR A 368 -0.86 4.31 -6.56
CA THR A 368 -1.80 5.42 -6.41
C THR A 368 -1.42 6.30 -5.24
N ASP A 369 -1.74 7.59 -5.32
CA ASP A 369 -1.74 8.53 -4.20
C ASP A 369 -3.17 9.01 -3.85
N GLY A 370 -4.18 8.40 -4.48
CA GLY A 370 -5.60 8.75 -4.36
C GLY A 370 -6.09 9.78 -5.37
N THR A 371 -5.22 10.53 -6.04
CA THR A 371 -5.56 11.51 -7.10
C THR A 371 -5.03 11.10 -8.48
N GLN A 372 -4.12 10.14 -8.50
CA GLN A 372 -3.64 9.46 -9.70
C GLN A 372 -3.56 7.95 -9.45
N VAL A 373 -3.73 7.15 -10.50
CA VAL A 373 -3.47 5.71 -10.44
C VAL A 373 -2.70 5.28 -11.67
N GLY A 374 -1.78 4.36 -11.51
CA GLY A 374 -0.95 3.94 -12.60
C GLY A 374 -0.27 2.61 -12.37
N ALA A 375 0.58 2.27 -13.32
CA ALA A 375 1.47 1.14 -13.20
C ALA A 375 2.81 1.38 -13.89
N VAL A 376 3.84 0.71 -13.39
CA VAL A 376 5.20 0.75 -13.92
C VAL A 376 5.79 -0.64 -13.92
N LEU A 377 6.57 -0.95 -14.96
CA LEU A 377 7.37 -2.16 -15.01
C LEU A 377 8.84 -1.86 -14.71
N ASP A 378 9.53 -2.85 -14.17
CA ASP A 378 10.99 -2.83 -14.06
C ASP A 378 11.65 -2.60 -15.42
N ARG A 379 12.93 -2.22 -15.37
CA ARG A 379 13.74 -1.87 -16.55
C ARG A 379 13.83 -2.96 -17.62
N ASN A 380 13.61 -4.22 -17.27
CA ASN A 380 13.66 -5.37 -18.16
C ASN A 380 12.25 -5.91 -18.50
N GLY A 381 11.21 -5.42 -17.82
CA GLY A 381 9.82 -5.84 -18.04
C GLY A 381 9.59 -7.32 -17.77
N LEU A 382 10.08 -7.80 -16.62
CA LEU A 382 10.12 -9.22 -16.25
C LEU A 382 8.76 -9.75 -15.76
N ARG A 383 7.79 -8.86 -15.53
CA ARG A 383 6.44 -9.21 -15.08
C ARG A 383 5.39 -8.70 -16.07
N PRO A 384 4.28 -9.44 -16.26
CA PRO A 384 3.24 -9.04 -17.20
C PRO A 384 2.37 -7.93 -16.62
N SER A 385 1.97 -6.99 -17.48
CA SER A 385 0.98 -5.96 -17.16
C SER A 385 0.23 -5.56 -18.43
N ARG A 386 -1.10 -5.64 -18.39
CA ARG A 386 -1.99 -5.43 -19.54
C ARG A 386 -3.15 -4.54 -19.14
N PHE A 387 -3.62 -3.74 -20.10
CA PHE A 387 -4.70 -2.80 -19.83
C PHE A 387 -5.74 -2.73 -20.95
N TYR A 388 -6.94 -2.33 -20.56
CA TYR A 388 -8.08 -2.01 -21.40
C TYR A 388 -8.61 -0.62 -21.01
N VAL A 389 -8.95 0.18 -22.01
CA VAL A 389 -9.72 1.42 -21.87
C VAL A 389 -10.99 1.23 -22.67
N THR A 390 -12.13 1.50 -22.04
CA THR A 390 -13.46 1.32 -22.63
C THR A 390 -14.13 2.66 -22.90
N ASP A 391 -15.20 2.66 -23.70
CA ASP A 391 -15.97 3.83 -24.11
C ASP A 391 -16.81 4.46 -22.97
N ASN A 392 -17.02 3.73 -21.88
CA ASN A 392 -17.68 4.20 -20.66
C ASN A 392 -16.70 4.70 -19.59
N ASP A 393 -15.50 5.13 -20.01
CA ASP A 393 -14.43 5.64 -19.16
C ASP A 393 -13.86 4.64 -18.15
N LYS A 394 -14.20 3.34 -18.22
CA LYS A 394 -13.59 2.32 -17.36
C LYS A 394 -12.21 1.95 -17.90
N VAL A 395 -11.22 2.00 -17.00
CA VAL A 395 -9.87 1.51 -17.24
C VAL A 395 -9.62 0.30 -16.34
N ILE A 396 -9.12 -0.76 -16.95
CA ILE A 396 -8.80 -2.03 -16.29
C ILE A 396 -7.33 -2.30 -16.57
N MET A 397 -6.53 -2.52 -15.53
CA MET A 397 -5.16 -3.03 -15.66
C MET A 397 -5.02 -4.27 -14.78
N ALA A 398 -4.43 -5.34 -15.30
CA ALA A 398 -4.06 -6.49 -14.48
C ALA A 398 -2.79 -7.17 -15.00
N SER A 399 -2.24 -8.08 -14.18
CA SER A 399 -1.17 -9.00 -14.58
C SER A 399 -1.60 -9.96 -15.72
N GLU A 400 -2.91 -10.21 -15.85
CA GLU A 400 -3.49 -11.09 -16.87
C GLU A 400 -4.59 -10.43 -17.73
N VAL A 401 -5.00 -11.10 -18.80
CA VAL A 401 -6.21 -10.76 -19.56
C VAL A 401 -7.35 -11.67 -19.12
N GLY A 402 -8.60 -11.23 -19.32
CA GLY A 402 -9.77 -12.06 -19.02
C GLY A 402 -10.17 -12.07 -17.55
N VAL A 403 -9.55 -11.21 -16.73
CA VAL A 403 -9.91 -11.01 -15.31
C VAL A 403 -11.27 -10.32 -15.13
N LEU A 404 -11.78 -9.71 -16.18
CA LEU A 404 -13.11 -9.10 -16.23
C LEU A 404 -13.70 -9.34 -17.62
N GLU A 405 -15.00 -9.62 -17.65
CA GLU A 405 -15.74 -9.68 -18.90
C GLU A 405 -15.93 -8.26 -19.45
N VAL A 406 -15.36 -8.01 -20.63
CA VAL A 406 -15.46 -6.73 -21.32
C VAL A 406 -15.93 -6.99 -22.74
N GLU A 407 -17.07 -6.40 -23.10
CA GLU A 407 -17.62 -6.51 -24.44
C GLU A 407 -16.62 -5.97 -25.49
N PRO A 408 -16.21 -6.74 -26.50
CA PRO A 408 -15.17 -6.31 -27.45
C PRO A 408 -15.48 -4.99 -28.17
N LYS A 409 -16.77 -4.68 -28.38
CA LYS A 409 -17.23 -3.45 -29.04
C LYS A 409 -17.04 -2.18 -28.19
N THR A 410 -16.92 -2.30 -26.86
CA THR A 410 -16.74 -1.15 -25.96
C THR A 410 -15.26 -0.81 -25.74
N VAL A 411 -14.33 -1.66 -26.20
CA VAL A 411 -12.89 -1.47 -26.00
C VAL A 411 -12.36 -0.42 -26.97
N LEU A 412 -12.00 0.76 -26.44
CA LEU A 412 -11.34 1.83 -27.19
C LEU A 412 -9.84 1.57 -27.38
N LYS A 413 -9.18 1.02 -26.35
CA LYS A 413 -7.74 0.75 -26.38
C LYS A 413 -7.42 -0.50 -25.58
N LYS A 414 -6.57 -1.35 -26.15
CA LYS A 414 -5.97 -2.52 -25.48
C LYS A 414 -4.46 -2.44 -25.61
N GLY A 415 -3.74 -2.72 -24.53
CA GLY A 415 -2.28 -2.66 -24.57
C GLY A 415 -1.60 -3.49 -23.48
N ARG A 416 -0.27 -3.43 -23.49
CA ARG A 416 0.60 -3.96 -22.45
C ARG A 416 1.64 -2.91 -22.09
N LEU A 417 2.07 -2.90 -20.83
CA LEU A 417 3.24 -2.12 -20.45
C LEU A 417 4.49 -2.75 -21.05
N GLN A 418 5.47 -1.91 -21.32
CA GLN A 418 6.78 -2.29 -21.86
C GLN A 418 7.86 -2.02 -20.80
N PRO A 419 9.06 -2.62 -20.92
CA PRO A 419 10.13 -2.42 -19.95
C PRO A 419 10.37 -0.94 -19.61
N GLY A 420 10.35 -0.62 -18.32
CA GLY A 420 10.53 0.73 -17.77
C GLY A 420 9.46 1.77 -18.15
N LYS A 421 8.38 1.38 -18.83
CA LYS A 421 7.28 2.29 -19.20
C LYS A 421 6.26 2.43 -18.08
N MET A 422 5.71 3.63 -17.98
CA MET A 422 4.64 3.96 -17.03
C MET A 422 3.31 4.16 -17.75
N PHE A 423 2.25 3.70 -17.10
CA PHE A 423 0.86 3.96 -17.43
C PHE A 423 0.29 4.80 -16.29
N LEU A 424 -0.32 5.96 -16.57
CA LEU A 424 -0.83 6.85 -15.52
C LEU A 424 -2.17 7.46 -15.92
N ILE A 425 -3.14 7.41 -15.03
CA ILE A 425 -4.38 8.19 -15.09
C ILE A 425 -4.26 9.31 -14.06
N ASP A 426 -4.53 10.52 -14.51
CA ASP A 426 -4.65 11.70 -13.67
C ASP A 426 -6.12 12.13 -13.66
N PHE A 427 -6.76 12.06 -12.49
CA PHE A 427 -8.20 12.36 -12.37
C PHE A 427 -8.48 13.86 -12.41
N GLU A 428 -7.52 14.71 -12.03
CA GLU A 428 -7.65 16.17 -12.17
C GLU A 428 -7.61 16.57 -13.65
N LYS A 429 -6.71 15.95 -14.43
CA LYS A 429 -6.63 16.13 -15.89
C LYS A 429 -7.70 15.33 -16.65
N GLY A 430 -8.37 14.37 -16.00
CA GLY A 430 -9.44 13.53 -16.55
C GLY A 430 -9.04 12.72 -17.78
N LYS A 431 -7.76 12.33 -17.87
CA LYS A 431 -7.17 11.67 -19.04
C LYS A 431 -6.06 10.68 -18.68
N LEU A 432 -5.82 9.77 -19.62
CA LEU A 432 -4.66 8.89 -19.60
C LEU A 432 -3.42 9.68 -20.05
N ILE A 433 -2.40 9.73 -19.20
CA ILE A 433 -1.12 10.38 -19.48
C ILE A 433 -0.18 9.35 -20.11
N SER A 434 0.44 9.72 -21.23
CA SER A 434 1.41 8.86 -21.91
C SER A 434 2.75 8.84 -21.17
N ASP A 435 3.52 7.75 -21.30
CA ASP A 435 4.88 7.63 -20.75
C ASP A 435 5.77 8.83 -21.10
N GLU A 436 5.70 9.30 -22.34
CA GLU A 436 6.49 10.43 -22.81
C GLU A 436 6.06 11.75 -22.17
N GLU A 437 4.76 11.95 -21.95
CA GLU A 437 4.24 13.16 -21.28
C GLU A 437 4.64 13.18 -19.81
N ILE A 438 4.47 12.06 -19.09
CA ILE A 438 4.87 11.92 -17.68
C ILE A 438 6.35 12.28 -17.50
N LYS A 439 7.22 11.67 -18.30
CA LYS A 439 8.68 11.78 -18.18
C LYS A 439 9.26 13.08 -18.71
N LYS A 440 8.42 13.91 -19.33
CA LYS A 440 8.76 15.26 -19.77
C LYS A 440 8.31 16.31 -18.75
N GLU A 441 7.26 16.02 -17.99
CA GLU A 441 6.76 16.87 -16.90
C GLU A 441 7.66 16.75 -15.65
N VAL A 442 8.17 15.55 -15.37
CA VAL A 442 9.27 15.29 -14.43
C VAL A 442 10.59 15.78 -15.00
#